data_AF-A0A542B0T0-F1
#
_entry.id   AF-A0A542B0T0-F1
#
_cell.length_a   1.000
_cell.length_b   1.000
_cell.length_c   1.000
_cell.angle_alpha   90.00
_cell.angle_beta   90.00
_cell.angle_gamma   90.00
#
_symmetry.space_group_name_H-M   'P 1'
#
loop_
_entity.id
_entity.type
_entity.pdbx_description
1 polymer ?
#
loop_
_entity_poly.entity_id
_entity_poly.type
_entity_poly.pdbx_seq_one_letter_code
_entity_poly.pdbx_strand_id
1 'polypeptide(L)'
;MSVANFFQKDSYVSNTSRSVISGFIGGLAGTAVKTLIEQVLPVREIDQKSSQMKIVDDLSTKITGSPVSTHNEALAEQLVNIPMGGSLGAAYGYGKKNRFGLKPMDGIIFGATTWASTHETSLPILGLEPKPTDVPVRMQINELFAHVAFGVTTELVRHYIDKQMRESN
;
A
#
# COMPACT_ATOMS: atom_id res chain seq x y z
N MET A 1 -8.31 -6.01 -41.19
CA MET A 1 -8.39 -5.15 -40.00
C MET A 1 -9.24 -3.94 -40.34
N SER A 2 -10.30 -3.65 -39.58
CA SER A 2 -11.18 -2.50 -39.85
C SER A 2 -10.47 -1.20 -39.44
N VAL A 3 -10.64 -0.15 -40.24
CA VAL A 3 -10.15 1.23 -39.98
C VAL A 3 -10.66 1.76 -38.63
N ALA A 4 -11.80 1.26 -38.15
CA ALA A 4 -12.33 1.55 -36.82
C ALA A 4 -11.39 1.11 -35.67
N ASN A 5 -10.63 0.02 -35.85
CA ASN A 5 -9.66 -0.45 -34.83
C ASN A 5 -8.40 0.42 -34.77
N PHE A 6 -8.13 1.20 -35.82
CA PHE A 6 -6.99 2.11 -35.86
C PHE A 6 -7.28 3.41 -35.10
N PHE A 7 -8.51 3.92 -35.18
CA PHE A 7 -8.96 5.13 -34.48
C PHE A 7 -9.42 4.89 -33.03
N GLN A 8 -9.77 3.65 -32.63
CA GLN A 8 -9.94 3.33 -31.20
C GLN A 8 -8.62 3.35 -30.40
N LYS A 9 -7.48 3.45 -31.08
CA LYS A 9 -6.15 3.54 -30.47
C LYS A 9 -5.82 4.95 -29.96
N ASP A 10 -6.66 5.95 -30.26
CA ASP A 10 -6.50 7.37 -29.86
C ASP A 10 -7.02 7.68 -28.44
N SER A 11 -6.86 6.73 -27.54
CA SER A 11 -6.99 6.99 -26.12
C SER A 11 -5.59 7.39 -25.64
N TYR A 12 -5.38 8.66 -25.27
CA TYR A 12 -4.06 9.22 -24.86
C TYR A 12 -3.30 8.37 -23.82
N VAL A 13 -4.00 7.52 -23.06
CA VAL A 13 -3.44 6.66 -22.02
C VAL A 13 -3.92 5.22 -22.24
N SER A 14 -3.00 4.28 -22.49
CA SER A 14 -3.32 2.85 -22.68
C SER A 14 -4.07 2.26 -21.47
N ASN A 15 -4.84 1.18 -21.66
CA ASN A 15 -5.50 0.46 -20.56
C ASN A 15 -4.54 0.13 -19.41
N THR A 16 -3.30 -0.25 -19.75
CA THR A 16 -2.23 -0.50 -18.79
C THR A 16 -1.91 0.75 -17.97
N SER A 17 -1.65 1.87 -18.63
CA SER A 17 -1.27 3.12 -17.98
C SER A 17 -2.38 3.65 -17.07
N ARG A 18 -3.65 3.60 -17.50
CA ARG A 18 -4.81 3.98 -16.66
C ARG A 18 -4.90 3.11 -15.41
N SER A 19 -4.71 1.80 -15.58
CA SER A 19 -4.81 0.85 -14.48
C SER A 19 -3.66 1.00 -13.48
N VAL A 20 -2.45 1.30 -13.95
CA VAL A 20 -1.29 1.62 -13.10
C VAL A 20 -1.53 2.92 -12.31
N ILE A 21 -1.99 3.98 -12.97
CA ILE A 21 -2.25 5.29 -12.34
C ILE A 21 -3.36 5.18 -11.30
N SER A 22 -4.50 4.60 -11.68
CA SER A 22 -5.62 4.38 -10.75
C SER A 22 -5.22 3.48 -9.59
N GLY A 23 -4.39 2.46 -9.84
CA GLY A 23 -3.82 1.60 -8.81
C GLY A 23 -2.94 2.38 -7.85
N PHE A 24 -2.03 3.21 -8.37
CA PHE A 24 -1.16 4.07 -7.56
C PHE A 24 -1.97 4.98 -6.64
N ILE A 25 -2.97 5.69 -7.19
CA ILE A 25 -3.86 6.57 -6.42
C ILE A 25 -4.64 5.76 -5.37
N GLY A 26 -5.14 4.58 -5.74
CA GLY A 26 -5.81 3.68 -4.81
C GLY A 26 -4.90 3.24 -3.65
N GLY A 27 -3.64 2.89 -3.95
CA GLY A 27 -2.66 2.51 -2.95
C GLY A 27 -2.34 3.64 -1.98
N LEU A 28 -2.19 4.87 -2.47
CA LEU A 28 -2.02 6.05 -1.61
C LEU A 28 -3.22 6.27 -0.68
N ALA A 29 -4.44 6.17 -1.21
CA ALA A 29 -5.66 6.30 -0.41
C ALA A 29 -5.77 5.18 0.64
N GLY A 30 -5.44 3.93 0.26
CA GLY A 30 -5.36 2.81 1.18
C GLY A 30 -4.36 3.05 2.31
N THR A 31 -3.17 3.57 1.99
CA THR A 31 -2.14 3.88 2.99
C THR A 31 -2.62 4.95 3.97
N ALA A 32 -3.31 5.98 3.50
CA ALA A 32 -3.91 6.99 4.36
C ALA A 32 -4.93 6.36 5.32
N VAL A 33 -5.84 5.52 4.82
CA VAL A 33 -6.83 4.81 5.66
C VAL A 33 -6.17 3.91 6.68
N LYS A 34 -5.17 3.10 6.28
CA LYS A 34 -4.39 2.26 7.20
C LYS A 34 -3.76 3.09 8.31
N THR A 35 -3.11 4.20 7.94
CA THR A 35 -2.45 5.09 8.91
C THR A 35 -3.44 5.64 9.94
N LEU A 36 -4.64 6.04 9.50
CA LEU A 36 -5.70 6.51 10.41
C LEU A 36 -6.22 5.40 11.33
N ILE A 37 -6.35 4.17 10.82
CA ILE A 37 -6.75 3.02 11.63
C ILE A 37 -5.70 2.73 12.70
N GLU A 38 -4.42 2.75 12.35
CA GLU A 38 -3.31 2.48 13.27
C GLU A 38 -3.13 3.55 14.35
N GLN A 39 -3.64 4.76 14.13
CA GLN A 39 -3.70 5.80 15.17
C GLN A 39 -4.74 5.49 16.26
N VAL A 40 -5.76 4.68 15.94
CA VAL A 40 -6.86 4.38 16.85
C VAL A 40 -6.76 2.95 17.42
N LEU A 41 -6.31 2.01 16.59
CA LEU A 41 -6.12 0.61 16.97
C LEU A 41 -4.65 0.35 17.26
N PRO A 42 -4.29 -0.11 18.47
CA PRO A 42 -2.93 -0.48 18.78
C PRO A 42 -2.53 -1.70 17.94
N VAL A 43 -1.66 -1.47 16.95
CA VAL A 43 -1.04 -2.52 16.11
C VAL A 43 0.38 -2.88 16.57
N ARG A 44 0.93 -2.10 17.51
CA ARG A 44 2.26 -2.28 18.09
C ARG A 44 2.26 -1.86 19.56
N GLU A 45 3.25 -2.35 20.31
CA GLU A 45 3.56 -1.84 21.64
C GLU A 45 4.03 -0.37 21.57
N ILE A 46 3.69 0.41 22.58
CA ILE A 46 3.87 1.88 22.58
C ILE A 46 5.36 2.27 22.56
N ASP A 47 6.23 1.43 23.11
CA ASP A 47 7.68 1.65 23.19
C ASP A 47 8.44 1.15 21.95
N GLN A 48 7.77 0.49 21.00
CA GLN A 48 8.40 -0.04 19.80
C GLN A 48 8.35 0.94 18.62
N LYS A 49 9.53 1.29 18.10
CA LYS A 49 9.66 1.96 16.81
C LYS A 49 9.11 1.07 15.69
N SER A 50 8.43 1.69 14.71
CA SER A 50 7.96 0.97 13.53
C SER A 50 9.11 0.44 12.68
N SER A 51 8.82 -0.55 11.86
CA SER A 51 9.72 -1.08 10.84
C SER A 51 10.25 -0.03 9.89
N GLN A 52 9.36 0.88 9.47
CA GLN A 52 9.68 2.03 8.64
C GLN A 52 10.70 2.92 9.34
N MET A 53 10.47 3.22 10.62
CA MET A 53 11.37 4.06 11.39
C MET A 53 12.74 3.41 11.56
N LYS A 54 12.80 2.10 11.80
CA LYS A 54 14.08 1.37 11.86
C LYS A 54 14.86 1.44 10.54
N ILE A 55 14.18 1.32 9.40
CA ILE A 55 14.81 1.47 8.08
C ILE A 55 15.39 2.88 7.91
N VAL A 56 14.61 3.92 8.22
CA VAL A 56 15.07 5.30 8.05
C VAL A 56 16.15 5.66 9.06
N ASP A 57 16.07 5.17 10.30
CA ASP A 57 17.11 5.36 11.32
C ASP A 57 18.44 4.72 10.91
N ASP A 58 18.41 3.49 10.39
CA ASP A 58 19.62 2.82 9.88
C ASP A 58 20.23 3.60 8.70
N LEU A 59 19.39 4.07 7.77
CA LEU A 59 19.84 4.87 6.64
C LEU A 59 20.40 6.24 7.08
N SER A 60 19.71 6.93 7.97
CA SER A 60 20.14 8.22 8.53
C SER A 60 21.46 8.07 9.26
N THR A 61 21.62 7.01 10.06
CA THR A 61 22.86 6.74 10.79
C THR A 61 24.02 6.46 9.84
N LYS A 62 23.78 5.71 8.74
CA LYS A 62 24.80 5.44 7.71
C LYS A 62 25.23 6.68 6.93
N ILE A 63 24.32 7.62 6.69
CA ILE A 63 24.61 8.83 5.88
C ILE A 63 25.11 9.99 6.73
N THR A 64 24.47 10.24 7.87
CA THR A 64 24.67 11.44 8.70
C THR A 64 25.43 11.16 10.00
N GLY A 65 25.59 9.89 10.39
CA GLY A 65 26.16 9.49 11.67
C GLY A 65 25.18 9.54 12.85
N SER A 66 23.91 9.88 12.63
CA SER A 66 22.90 9.98 13.68
C SER A 66 21.53 9.45 13.24
N PRO A 67 20.72 8.90 14.16
CA PRO A 67 19.35 8.49 13.88
C PRO A 67 18.46 9.70 13.61
N VAL A 68 17.26 9.46 13.08
CA VAL A 68 16.30 10.54 12.84
C VAL A 68 15.86 11.13 14.17
N SER A 69 15.80 12.46 14.23
CA SER A 69 15.27 13.17 15.39
C SER A 69 13.83 12.75 15.69
N THR A 70 13.49 12.61 16.97
CA THR A 70 12.13 12.27 17.45
C THR A 70 11.06 13.20 16.91
N HIS A 71 11.41 14.47 16.66
CA HIS A 71 10.49 15.47 16.09
C HIS A 71 10.07 15.16 14.64
N ASN A 72 10.85 14.34 13.93
CA ASN A 72 10.66 14.01 12.52
C ASN A 72 10.19 12.57 12.28
N GLU A 73 9.97 11.76 13.33
CA GLU A 73 9.64 10.33 13.18
C GLU A 73 8.35 10.12 12.36
N ALA A 74 7.30 10.90 12.62
CA ALA A 74 6.04 10.79 11.87
C ALA A 74 6.22 11.10 10.38
N LEU A 75 7.05 12.08 10.03
CA LEU A 75 7.37 12.40 8.64
C LEU A 75 8.25 11.32 8.01
N ALA A 76 9.24 10.80 8.75
CA ALA A 76 10.12 9.73 8.31
C ALA A 76 9.35 8.43 8.03
N GLU A 77 8.39 8.06 8.87
CA GLU A 77 7.52 6.91 8.63
C GLU A 77 6.70 7.07 7.34
N GLN A 78 6.16 8.28 7.08
CA GLN A 78 5.41 8.56 5.85
C GLN A 78 6.27 8.50 4.59
N LEU A 79 7.56 8.86 4.67
CA LEU A 79 8.51 8.74 3.55
C LEU A 79 8.70 7.30 3.08
N VAL A 80 8.44 6.31 3.93
CA VAL A 80 8.44 4.89 3.55
C VAL A 80 7.05 4.43 3.14
N ASN A 81 6.02 4.77 3.93
CA ASN A 81 4.65 4.29 3.73
C ASN A 81 4.02 4.77 2.41
N ILE A 82 4.24 6.02 2.03
CA ILE A 82 3.65 6.60 0.81
C ILE A 82 4.20 5.92 -0.45
N PRO A 83 5.53 5.84 -0.68
CA PRO A 83 6.07 5.15 -1.85
C PRO A 83 5.73 3.67 -1.88
N MET A 84 5.76 2.99 -0.73
CA MET A 84 5.39 1.56 -0.65
C MET A 84 3.93 1.34 -1.03
N GLY A 85 3.01 2.11 -0.43
CA GLY A 85 1.58 2.04 -0.72
C GLY A 85 1.26 2.33 -2.18
N GLY A 86 1.81 3.42 -2.72
CA GLY A 86 1.65 3.79 -4.13
C GLY A 86 2.19 2.70 -5.07
N SER A 87 3.36 2.13 -4.78
CA SER A 87 3.97 1.08 -5.62
C SER A 87 3.18 -0.22 -5.58
N LEU A 88 2.73 -0.65 -4.40
CA LEU A 88 1.87 -1.82 -4.24
C LEU A 88 0.53 -1.63 -4.95
N GLY A 89 -0.09 -0.46 -4.80
CA GLY A 89 -1.31 -0.10 -5.51
C GLY A 89 -1.13 -0.09 -7.03
N ALA A 90 -0.02 0.46 -7.53
CA ALA A 90 0.33 0.47 -8.95
C ALA A 90 0.48 -0.95 -9.51
N ALA A 91 1.18 -1.83 -8.78
CA ALA A 91 1.35 -3.24 -9.14
C ALA A 91 0.00 -3.98 -9.15
N TYR A 92 -0.84 -3.74 -8.14
CA TYR A 92 -2.19 -4.28 -8.07
C TYR A 92 -3.05 -3.81 -9.25
N GLY A 93 -3.00 -2.52 -9.57
CA GLY A 93 -3.69 -1.93 -10.71
C GLY A 93 -3.22 -2.51 -12.04
N TYR A 94 -1.91 -2.70 -12.23
CA TYR A 94 -1.35 -3.39 -13.40
C TYR A 94 -1.92 -4.82 -13.55
N GLY A 95 -2.00 -5.58 -12.45
CA GLY A 95 -2.61 -6.91 -12.44
C GLY A 95 -4.10 -6.92 -12.82
N LYS A 96 -4.80 -5.81 -12.58
CA LYS A 96 -6.21 -5.61 -12.90
C LYS A 96 -6.48 -5.01 -14.28
N LYS A 97 -5.45 -4.77 -15.11
CA LYS A 97 -5.58 -4.00 -16.37
C LYS A 97 -6.66 -4.46 -17.36
N ASN A 98 -7.04 -5.74 -17.31
CA ASN A 98 -8.06 -6.35 -18.17
C ASN A 98 -9.36 -6.70 -17.41
N ARG A 99 -9.50 -6.28 -16.15
CA ARG A 99 -10.65 -6.57 -15.28
C ARG A 99 -11.32 -5.26 -14.87
N PHE A 100 -12.43 -4.94 -15.54
CA PHE A 100 -13.12 -3.65 -15.39
C PHE A 100 -14.10 -3.58 -14.20
N GLY A 101 -14.45 -4.72 -13.59
CA GLY A 101 -15.39 -4.77 -12.47
C GLY A 101 -14.75 -4.46 -11.12
N LEU A 102 -15.55 -3.88 -10.22
CA LEU A 102 -15.24 -3.78 -8.79
C LEU A 102 -15.37 -5.16 -8.13
N LYS A 103 -14.34 -5.60 -7.43
CA LYS A 103 -14.39 -6.84 -6.62
C LYS A 103 -13.76 -6.59 -5.24
N PRO A 104 -14.53 -6.19 -4.21
CA PRO A 104 -13.98 -5.91 -2.89
C PRO A 104 -13.22 -7.09 -2.28
N MET A 105 -13.63 -8.32 -2.60
CA MET A 105 -12.92 -9.55 -2.21
C MET A 105 -11.47 -9.59 -2.74
N ASP A 106 -11.21 -9.10 -3.95
CA ASP A 106 -9.84 -9.01 -4.48
C ASP A 106 -9.01 -7.99 -3.67
N GLY A 107 -9.65 -6.97 -3.10
CA GLY A 107 -9.03 -6.00 -2.19
C GLY A 107 -8.72 -6.61 -0.82
N ILE A 108 -9.63 -7.42 -0.26
CA ILE A 108 -9.39 -8.17 0.98
C ILE A 108 -8.19 -9.11 0.81
N ILE A 109 -8.18 -9.91 -0.26
CA ILE A 109 -7.09 -10.84 -0.56
C ILE A 109 -5.77 -10.09 -0.74
N PHE A 110 -5.79 -8.97 -1.46
CA PHE A 110 -4.62 -8.13 -1.66
C PHE A 110 -4.07 -7.60 -0.33
N GLY A 111 -4.92 -7.00 0.51
CA GLY A 111 -4.52 -6.51 1.84
C GLY A 111 -3.94 -7.60 2.74
N ALA A 112 -4.64 -8.73 2.86
CA ALA A 112 -4.19 -9.86 3.67
C ALA A 112 -2.87 -10.46 3.16
N THR A 113 -2.69 -10.53 1.83
CA THR A 113 -1.45 -11.02 1.22
C THR A 113 -0.30 -10.04 1.45
N THR A 114 -0.55 -8.73 1.34
CA THR A 114 0.45 -7.71 1.69
C THR A 114 0.90 -7.88 3.13
N TRP A 115 -0.04 -7.97 4.08
CA TRP A 115 0.27 -8.20 5.49
C TRP A 115 1.11 -9.47 5.71
N ALA A 116 0.68 -10.61 5.16
CA ALA A 116 1.41 -11.86 5.32
C ALA A 116 2.81 -11.82 4.68
N SER A 117 2.95 -11.12 3.55
CA SER A 117 4.22 -10.97 2.85
C SER A 117 5.19 -10.01 3.55
N THR A 118 4.69 -9.10 4.39
CA THR A 118 5.51 -8.14 5.13
C THR A 118 5.69 -8.57 6.59
N HIS A 119 4.61 -8.54 7.37
CA HIS A 119 4.64 -8.70 8.84
C HIS A 119 4.81 -10.15 9.28
N GLU A 120 4.28 -11.11 8.53
CA GLU A 120 4.47 -12.54 8.85
C GLU A 120 5.79 -13.11 8.30
N THR A 121 6.47 -12.39 7.40
CA THR A 121 7.63 -12.94 6.68
C THR A 121 8.78 -11.94 6.52
N SER A 122 8.69 -10.98 5.58
CA SER A 122 9.83 -10.15 5.18
C SER A 122 10.41 -9.31 6.32
N LEU A 123 9.58 -8.64 7.12
CA LEU A 123 10.02 -7.74 8.19
C LEU A 123 10.67 -8.51 9.35
N PRO A 124 10.10 -9.63 9.85
CA PRO A 124 10.79 -10.49 10.82
C PRO A 124 12.11 -11.07 10.29
N ILE A 125 12.17 -11.53 9.03
CA ILE A 125 13.40 -12.08 8.42
C ILE A 125 14.51 -11.03 8.37
N LEU A 126 14.15 -9.77 8.12
CA LEU A 126 15.10 -8.65 8.09
C LEU A 126 15.42 -8.09 9.49
N GLY A 127 14.85 -8.65 10.57
CA GLY A 127 15.03 -8.16 11.93
C GLY A 127 14.39 -6.81 12.20
N LEU A 128 13.48 -6.36 11.33
CA LEU A 128 12.78 -5.10 11.47
C LEU A 128 11.56 -5.23 12.40
N GLU A 129 11.02 -6.44 12.58
CA GLU A 129 9.93 -6.74 13.51
C GLU A 129 10.25 -7.95 14.39
N PRO A 130 9.59 -8.08 15.56
CA PRO A 130 9.55 -9.33 16.31
C PRO A 130 9.03 -10.48 15.45
N LYS A 131 9.29 -11.72 15.86
CA LYS A 131 8.67 -12.88 15.20
C LYS A 131 7.16 -12.85 15.45
N PRO A 132 6.34 -13.34 14.51
CA PRO A 132 4.89 -13.40 14.70
C PRO A 132 4.50 -14.11 16.01
N THR A 133 5.19 -15.18 16.37
CA THR A 133 4.94 -15.93 17.63
C THR A 133 5.13 -15.12 18.90
N ASP A 134 5.85 -14.00 18.83
CA ASP A 134 6.21 -13.15 19.96
C ASP A 134 5.27 -11.92 20.04
N VAL A 135 4.40 -11.72 19.06
CA VAL A 135 3.44 -10.61 19.00
C VAL A 135 2.09 -11.04 19.57
N PRO A 136 1.45 -10.25 20.45
CA PRO A 136 0.10 -10.55 20.94
C PRO A 136 -0.90 -10.74 19.79
N VAL A 137 -1.69 -11.82 19.84
CA VAL A 137 -2.69 -12.15 18.79
C VAL A 137 -3.64 -10.98 18.49
N ARG A 138 -4.03 -10.21 19.50
CA ARG A 138 -4.87 -9.03 19.31
C ARG A 138 -4.21 -7.97 18.42
N MET A 139 -2.90 -7.76 18.55
CA MET A 139 -2.16 -6.80 17.73
C MET A 139 -2.04 -7.32 16.28
N GLN A 140 -1.75 -8.60 16.09
CA GLN A 140 -1.75 -9.21 14.74
C GLN A 140 -3.11 -9.06 14.05
N ILE A 141 -4.21 -9.28 14.77
CA ILE A 141 -5.56 -9.11 14.22
C ILE A 141 -5.83 -7.64 13.84
N ASN A 142 -5.44 -6.70 14.70
CA ASN A 142 -5.58 -5.27 14.41
C ASN A 142 -4.75 -4.87 13.17
N GLU A 143 -3.54 -5.39 13.04
CA GLU A 143 -2.65 -5.12 11.92
C GLU A 143 -3.16 -5.73 10.62
N LEU A 144 -3.64 -6.98 10.66
CA LEU A 144 -4.31 -7.61 9.53
C LEU A 144 -5.55 -6.83 9.12
N PHE A 145 -6.35 -6.35 10.08
CA PHE A 145 -7.52 -5.53 9.81
C PHE A 145 -7.14 -4.22 9.09
N ALA A 146 -6.11 -3.52 9.57
CA ALA A 146 -5.61 -2.30 8.95
C ALA A 146 -5.14 -2.55 7.50
N HIS A 147 -4.50 -3.69 7.23
CA HIS A 147 -4.07 -4.09 5.88
C HIS A 147 -5.24 -4.49 4.98
N VAL A 148 -6.24 -5.19 5.50
CA VAL A 148 -7.47 -5.49 4.76
C VAL A 148 -8.19 -4.19 4.39
N ALA A 149 -8.27 -3.23 5.31
CA ALA A 149 -8.83 -1.91 5.02
C ALA A 149 -8.02 -1.15 3.95
N PHE A 150 -6.68 -1.22 4.00
CA PHE A 150 -5.81 -0.73 2.93
C PHE A 150 -6.18 -1.35 1.57
N GLY A 151 -6.30 -2.68 1.51
CA GLY A 151 -6.54 -3.38 0.25
C GLY A 151 -7.94 -3.15 -0.31
N VAL A 152 -8.97 -3.13 0.53
CA VAL A 152 -10.35 -2.80 0.14
C VAL A 152 -10.45 -1.36 -0.36
N THR A 153 -9.84 -0.42 0.36
CA THR A 153 -9.80 1.00 -0.07
C THR A 153 -9.09 1.15 -1.40
N THR A 154 -7.95 0.46 -1.57
CA THR A 154 -7.20 0.45 -2.82
C THR A 154 -8.05 -0.02 -3.99
N GLU A 155 -8.79 -1.12 -3.83
CA GLU A 155 -9.66 -1.65 -4.89
C GLU A 155 -10.83 -0.70 -5.22
N LEU A 156 -11.47 -0.11 -4.21
CA LEU A 156 -12.57 0.84 -4.40
C LEU A 156 -12.12 2.10 -5.14
N VAL A 157 -11.05 2.73 -4.67
CA VAL A 157 -10.52 3.98 -5.25
C VAL A 157 -9.94 3.71 -6.64
N ARG A 158 -9.16 2.63 -6.82
CA ARG A 158 -8.66 2.22 -8.14
C ARG A 158 -9.81 2.07 -9.13
N HIS A 159 -10.85 1.34 -8.77
CA HIS A 159 -11.99 1.13 -9.67
C HIS A 159 -12.68 2.45 -10.01
N TYR A 160 -12.92 3.31 -9.02
CA TYR A 160 -13.55 4.62 -9.23
C TYR A 160 -12.74 5.50 -10.19
N ILE A 161 -11.42 5.61 -9.98
CA ILE A 161 -10.53 6.41 -10.83
C ILE A 161 -10.41 5.81 -12.23
N ASP A 162 -10.25 4.48 -12.37
CA ASP A 162 -10.18 3.83 -13.68
C ASP A 162 -11.48 4.02 -14.47
N LYS A 163 -12.64 3.92 -13.80
CA LYS A 163 -13.95 4.21 -14.39
C LYS A 163 -14.03 5.66 -14.89
N GLN A 164 -13.66 6.63 -14.04
CA GLN A 164 -13.69 8.05 -14.40
C GLN A 164 -12.78 8.35 -15.61
N MET A 165 -11.56 7.79 -15.62
CA MET A 165 -10.63 7.94 -16.74
C MET A 165 -11.12 7.27 -18.03
N ARG A 166 -12.02 6.28 -17.95
CA ARG A 166 -12.65 5.65 -19.12
C ARG A 166 -13.79 6.48 -19.67
N GLU A 167 -14.58 7.08 -18.81
CA GLU A 167 -15.73 7.92 -19.19
C GLU A 167 -15.32 9.30 -19.70
N SER A 168 -14.12 9.77 -19.34
CA SER A 168 -13.57 11.06 -19.79
C SER A 168 -12.81 11.01 -21.13
N ASN A 169 -12.74 9.85 -21.80
CA ASN A 169 -12.08 9.65 -23.11
C ASN A 169 -13.09 9.08 -24.10
#